data_AF-A0A924QKU4-F1
#
_entry.id   AF-A0A924QKU4-F1
#
_cell.length_a   1.000
_cell.length_b   1.000
_cell.length_c   1.000
_cell.angle_alpha   90.00
_cell.angle_beta   90.00
_cell.angle_gamma   90.00
#
_symmetry.space_group_name_H-M   'P 1'
#
loop_
_entity.id
_entity.type
_entity.pdbx_description
1 polymer ?
#
loop_
_entity_poly.entity_id
_entity_poly.type
_entity_poly.pdbx_seq_one_letter_code
_entity_poly.pdbx_strand_id
1 'polypeptide(L)' 'NRMSAALKTALAQKDVIDGLAGFGLEAMSSTPAELTDLIKRDTAKWAPIVKAVGFTADA' A
#
# COMPACT_ATOMS: atom_id res chain seq x y z
N ASN A 1 3.10 12.37 14.57
CA ASN A 1 2.43 11.51 13.55
C ASN A 1 1.07 11.02 14.05
N ARG A 2 0.08 11.92 14.17
CA ARG A 2 -1.26 11.56 14.70
C ARG A 2 -2.05 10.68 13.73
N MET A 3 -1.95 10.95 12.43
CA MET A 3 -2.68 10.20 11.41
C MET A 3 -2.24 8.73 11.32
N SER A 4 -0.93 8.48 11.22
CA SER A 4 -0.40 7.10 11.17
C SER A 4 -0.77 6.30 12.43
N ALA A 5 -0.75 6.92 13.61
CA ALA A 5 -1.20 6.27 14.84
C ALA A 5 -2.70 5.94 14.84
N ALA A 6 -3.54 6.88 14.39
CA ALA A 6 -4.98 6.65 14.27
C ALA A 6 -5.31 5.55 13.26
N LEU A 7 -4.64 5.53 12.11
CA LEU A 7 -4.78 4.48 11.10
C LEU A 7 -4.36 3.12 11.62
N LYS A 8 -3.25 3.03 12.36
CA LYS A 8 -2.82 1.78 13.00
C LYS A 8 -3.89 1.22 13.95
N THR A 9 -4.50 2.09 14.76
CA THR A 9 -5.59 1.66 15.65
C THR A 9 -6.82 1.21 14.87
N ALA A 10 -7.26 1.98 13.87
CA ALA A 10 -8.45 1.65 13.08
C ALA A 10 -8.29 0.34 12.31
N LEU A 11 -7.13 0.13 11.67
CA LEU A 11 -6.85 -1.09 10.89
C LEU A 11 -6.70 -2.35 11.76
N ALA A 12 -6.50 -2.20 13.07
CA ALA A 12 -6.45 -3.33 13.99
C ALA A 12 -7.84 -3.75 14.51
N GLN A 13 -8.91 -3.01 14.18
CA GLN A 13 -10.26 -3.36 14.62
C GLN A 13 -10.81 -4.52 13.80
N LYS A 14 -11.43 -5.49 14.48
CA LYS A 14 -11.91 -6.74 13.87
C LYS A 14 -12.93 -6.51 12.76
N ASP A 15 -13.86 -5.59 12.96
CA ASP A 15 -14.88 -5.20 11.97
C ASP A 15 -14.24 -4.61 10.70
N VAL A 16 -13.19 -3.80 10.86
CA VAL A 16 -12.42 -3.25 9.73
C VAL A 16 -11.65 -4.36 9.00
N ILE A 17 -11.00 -5.27 9.73
CA ILE A 17 -10.29 -6.42 9.14
C ILE A 17 -11.26 -7.31 8.37
N ASP A 18 -12.36 -7.73 8.98
CA ASP A 18 -13.36 -8.61 8.37
C ASP A 18 -14.02 -7.93 7.16
N GLY A 19 -14.29 -6.62 7.25
CA GLY A 19 -14.83 -5.82 6.15
C GLY A 19 -13.88 -5.76 4.95
N LEU A 20 -12.60 -5.48 5.17
CA LEU A 20 -11.57 -5.49 4.11
C LEU A 20 -11.39 -6.89 3.51
N ALA A 21 -11.37 -7.92 4.35
CA ALA A 21 -11.28 -9.31 3.91
C ALA A 21 -12.47 -9.72 3.03
N GLY A 22 -13.68 -9.19 3.29
CA GLY A 22 -14.85 -9.37 2.43
C GLY A 22 -14.67 -8.85 1.00
N PHE A 23 -13.77 -7.87 0.79
CA PHE A 23 -13.38 -7.37 -0.52
C PHE A 23 -12.09 -8.02 -1.07
N GLY A 24 -11.57 -9.05 -0.40
CA GLY A 24 -10.30 -9.68 -0.75
C GLY A 24 -9.07 -8.82 -0.44
N LEU A 25 -9.20 -7.85 0.46
CA LEU A 25 -8.12 -6.95 0.89
C LEU A 25 -7.56 -7.38 2.24
N GLU A 26 -6.26 -7.20 2.44
CA GLU A 26 -5.59 -7.41 3.72
C GLU A 26 -5.38 -6.06 4.42
N ALA A 27 -5.78 -5.99 5.70
CA ALA A 27 -5.56 -4.80 6.51
C ALA A 27 -4.08 -4.69 6.90
N MET A 28 -3.39 -3.65 6.43
CA MET A 28 -1.98 -3.44 6.72
C MET A 28 -1.72 -1.98 7.11
N SER A 29 -1.07 -1.78 8.26
CA SER A 29 -0.63 -0.45 8.71
C SER A 29 0.88 -0.30 8.54
N SER A 30 1.34 0.93 8.33
CA SER A 30 2.78 1.24 8.31
C SER A 30 3.08 2.55 9.01
N THR A 31 4.34 2.74 9.36
CA THR A 31 4.89 4.07 9.62
C THR A 31 5.08 4.84 8.31
N PRO A 32 5.21 6.18 8.36
CA PRO A 32 5.50 6.95 7.14
C PRO A 32 6.85 6.63 6.50
N ALA A 33 7.85 6.25 7.31
CA ALA A 33 9.15 5.81 6.79
C ALA A 33 9.02 4.50 6.02
N GLU A 34 8.36 3.49 6.59
CA GLU A 34 8.12 2.22 5.92
C GLU A 34 7.29 2.37 4.64
N LEU A 35 6.30 3.28 4.62
CA LEU A 35 5.53 3.57 3.41
C LEU A 35 6.41 4.20 2.32
N THR A 36 7.28 5.14 2.71
CA THR A 36 8.24 5.76 1.79
C THR A 36 9.17 4.71 1.17
N ASP A 37 9.67 3.79 1.99
CA ASP A 37 10.57 2.74 1.54
C ASP A 37 9.84 1.68 0.69
N LEU A 38 8.58 1.38 0.97
CA LEU A 38 7.74 0.53 0.13
C LEU A 38 7.59 1.13 -1.28
N ILE A 39 7.19 2.41 -1.37
CA ILE A 39 7.03 3.10 -2.66
C ILE A 39 8.33 3.09 -3.47
N LYS A 40 9.48 3.37 -2.81
CA LYS A 40 10.79 3.35 -3.47
C LYS A 40 11.14 1.96 -4.00
N ARG A 41 10.93 0.92 -3.20
CA ARG A 41 11.23 -0.47 -3.60
C ARG A 41 10.36 -0.92 -4.77
N ASP A 42 9.06 -0.66 -4.69
CA ASP A 42 8.13 -1.06 -5.76
C ASP A 42 8.43 -0.29 -7.05
N THR A 43 8.68 1.03 -6.95
CA THR A 43 9.07 1.83 -8.10
C THR A 43 10.36 1.30 -8.74
N ALA A 44 11.39 1.01 -7.94
CA ALA A 44 12.66 0.48 -8.44
C ALA A 44 12.49 -0.89 -9.12
N LYS A 45 11.63 -1.76 -8.59
CA LYS A 45 11.34 -3.07 -9.15
C LYS A 45 10.58 -2.97 -10.48
N TRP A 46 9.54 -2.16 -10.53
CA TRP A 46 8.60 -2.15 -11.66
C TRP A 46 8.99 -1.20 -12.78
N ALA A 47 9.66 -0.08 -12.49
CA ALA A 47 10.08 0.89 -13.51
C ALA A 47 10.86 0.28 -14.70
N PRO A 48 11.87 -0.59 -14.52
CA PRO A 48 12.56 -1.20 -15.66
C PRO A 48 11.66 -2.15 -16.47
N ILE A 49 10.73 -2.86 -15.81
CA ILE A 49 9.80 -3.79 -16.46
C ILE A 49 8.82 -3.02 -17.35
N VAL A 50 8.22 -1.95 -16.83
CA VAL A 50 7.30 -1.07 -17.58
C VAL A 50 8.00 -0.51 -18.83
N LYS A 51 9.24 -0.02 -18.67
CA LYS A 51 10.05 0.49 -19.79
C LYS A 51 10.35 -0.60 -20.83
N ALA A 52 10.70 -1.81 -20.40
CA ALA A 52 11.03 -2.91 -21.30
C ALA A 52 9.83 -3.38 -22.14
N VAL A 53 8.62 -3.36 -21.57
CA VAL A 53 7.38 -3.75 -22.26
C VAL A 53 6.87 -2.63 -23.18
N GLY A 54 7.38 -1.39 -23.03
CA GLY A 54 6.91 -0.24 -23.80
C GLY A 54 5.50 0.22 -23.43
N PHE A 55 5.03 -0.13 -22.23
CA PHE A 55 3.72 0.29 -21.74
C PHE A 55 3.72 1.80 -21.45
N THR A 56 2.80 2.54 -22.07
CA THR A 56 2.45 3.91 -21.67
C THR A 56 1.04 3.91 -21.08
N ALA A 57 0.78 4.80 -20.12
CA ALA A 57 -0.51 4.88 -19.43
C ALA A 57 -1.56 5.69 -20.22
N ASP A 58 -1.28 5.98 -21.49
CA ASP A 58 -2.15 6.80 -22.33
C ASP A 58 -3.35 5.96 -22.80
N ALA A 59 -4.51 6.61 -22.95
CA ALA A 59 -5.74 6.03 -23.50
C ALA A 59 -5.88 6.34 -25.00
#